data_AF-A0A950QIE4-F1
#
_entry.id   AF-A0A950QIE4-F1
#
_cell.length_a   1.000
_cell.length_b   1.000
_cell.length_c   1.000
_cell.angle_alpha   90.00
_cell.angle_beta   90.00
_cell.angle_gamma   90.00
#
_symmetry.space_group_name_H-M   'P 1'
#
loop_
_entity.id
_entity.type
_entity.pdbx_description
1 polymer ?
#
loop_
_entity_poly.entity_id
_entity_poly.type
_entity_poly.pdbx_seq_one_letter_code
_entity_poly.pdbx_strand_id
1 'polypeptide(L)' 'MGVSGDTSCGDHNVAWRTRHALGLDKVPGGPTNKHNDAIIYDVGSNGKSKSGFGHPTCGHKEADVAKQIGASADNAGK' A
#
# COMPACT_ATOMS: atom_id res chain seq x y z
N MET A 1 8.67 -2.66 10.04
CA MET A 1 8.83 -4.09 9.70
C MET A 1 9.01 -4.18 8.20
N GLY A 2 10.08 -4.82 7.74
CA GLY A 2 10.29 -5.12 6.33
C GLY A 2 10.12 -6.62 6.09
N VAL A 3 9.49 -6.97 4.98
CA VAL A 3 9.35 -8.35 4.48
C VAL A 3 9.91 -8.36 3.07
N SER A 4 10.53 -9.47 2.65
CA SER A 4 10.99 -9.68 1.29
C SER A 4 10.91 -11.15 0.92
N GLY A 5 10.56 -11.46 -0.32
CA GLY A 5 10.54 -12.82 -0.85
C GLY A 5 9.50 -13.08 -1.94
N ASP A 6 8.59 -12.13 -2.18
CA ASP A 6 7.62 -12.14 -3.29
C ASP A 6 7.76 -10.83 -4.11
N THR A 7 6.75 -10.45 -4.90
CA THR A 7 6.64 -9.10 -5.45
C THR A 7 6.55 -8.08 -4.31
N SER A 8 7.03 -6.85 -4.54
CA SER A 8 6.93 -5.77 -3.54
C SER A 8 5.49 -5.54 -3.05
N CYS A 9 4.49 -5.80 -3.89
CA CYS A 9 3.07 -5.74 -3.53
C CYS A 9 2.66 -6.88 -2.60
N GLY A 10 3.14 -8.11 -2.86
CA GLY A 10 2.91 -9.27 -2.00
C GLY A 10 3.58 -9.09 -0.64
N ASP A 11 4.83 -8.65 -0.63
CA ASP A 11 5.60 -8.36 0.58
C ASP A 11 4.90 -7.28 1.44
N HIS A 12 4.36 -6.23 0.82
CA HIS A 12 3.58 -5.20 1.52
C HIS A 12 2.32 -5.78 2.17
N ASN A 13 1.57 -6.63 1.45
CA ASN A 13 0.38 -7.29 1.99
C ASN A 13 0.69 -8.14 3.23
N VAL A 14 1.81 -8.88 3.21
CA VAL A 14 2.26 -9.67 4.37
C VAL A 14 2.67 -8.76 5.53
N ALA A 15 3.49 -7.74 5.25
CA ALA A 15 3.92 -6.77 6.27
C ALA A 15 2.74 -6.00 6.89
N TRP A 16 1.71 -5.68 6.09
CA TRP A 16 0.50 -5.02 6.54
C TRP A 16 -0.26 -5.89 7.54
N ARG A 17 -0.54 -7.16 7.21
CA ARG A 17 -1.27 -8.07 8.11
C ARG A 17 -0.63 -8.15 9.48
N THR A 18 0.69 -8.29 9.53
CA THR A 18 1.42 -8.37 10.80
C THR A 18 1.34 -7.05 11.58
N ARG A 19 1.54 -5.91 10.92
CA ARG A 19 1.43 -4.61 11.59
C ARG A 19 0.02 -4.33 12.08
N HIS A 20 -1.00 -4.64 11.28
CA HIS A 20 -2.39 -4.47 11.65
C HIS A 20 -2.75 -5.34 12.87
N ALA A 21 -2.32 -6.61 12.89
CA ALA A 21 -2.51 -7.49 14.04
C ALA A 21 -1.84 -6.96 15.33
N LEU A 22 -0.76 -6.19 15.20
CA LEU A 22 -0.04 -5.56 16.30
C LEU A 22 -0.48 -4.10 16.58
N GLY A 23 -1.43 -3.55 15.81
CA GLY A 23 -1.85 -2.15 15.91
C GLY A 23 -0.77 -1.12 15.49
N LEU A 24 0.19 -1.54 14.66
CA LEU A 24 1.33 -0.74 14.17
C LEU A 24 1.11 -0.19 12.74
N ASP A 25 -0.10 -0.30 12.21
CA ASP A 25 -0.53 0.20 10.90
C ASP A 25 -0.93 1.69 10.92
N LYS A 26 -0.88 2.34 12.09
CA LYS A 26 -1.09 3.78 12.25
C LYS A 26 0.23 4.53 12.10
N VAL A 27 0.37 5.30 11.03
CA VAL A 27 1.57 6.05 10.68
C VAL A 27 1.19 7.53 10.59
N PRO A 28 1.39 8.36 11.64
CA PRO A 28 0.95 9.76 11.65
C PRO A 28 1.39 10.59 10.44
N GLY A 29 2.61 10.36 9.93
CA GLY A 29 3.14 10.97 8.70
C GLY A 29 2.92 10.16 7.42
N GLY A 30 2.02 9.17 7.47
CA GLY A 30 1.73 8.25 6.38
C GLY A 30 1.14 8.97 5.16
N PRO A 31 1.34 8.45 3.95
CA PRO A 31 0.91 9.12 2.73
C PRO A 31 -0.61 9.18 2.55
N THR A 32 -1.38 8.34 3.24
CA THR A 32 -2.84 8.30 3.07
C THR A 32 -3.55 9.28 4.01
N ASN A 33 -4.77 9.68 3.62
CA ASN A 33 -5.69 10.47 4.47
C ASN A 33 -6.06 9.79 5.79
N LYS A 34 -5.78 8.49 5.94
CA LYS A 34 -6.02 7.73 7.17
C LYS A 34 -4.80 7.71 8.08
N HIS A 35 -3.74 8.47 7.74
CA HIS A 35 -2.46 8.46 8.44
C HIS A 35 -1.94 7.02 8.59
N ASN A 36 -1.82 6.33 7.47
CA ASN A 36 -1.23 5.00 7.38
C ASN A 36 -0.37 4.89 6.11
N ASP A 37 0.26 3.74 5.92
CA ASP A 37 1.10 3.43 4.78
C ASP A 37 0.51 2.34 3.88
N ALA A 38 -0.82 2.32 3.75
CA ALA A 38 -1.49 1.50 2.76
C ALA A 38 -0.97 1.84 1.35
N ILE A 39 -0.82 0.83 0.50
CA ILE A 39 -0.31 0.98 -0.85
C ILE A 39 -1.32 1.76 -1.71
N ILE A 40 -0.83 2.69 -2.51
CA ILE A 40 -1.65 3.51 -3.41
C ILE A 40 -1.34 3.06 -4.84
N TYR A 41 -2.37 2.61 -5.56
CA TYR A 41 -2.24 2.20 -6.97
C TYR A 41 -2.82 3.26 -7.88
N ASP A 42 -2.14 4.40 -8.01
CA ASP A 42 -2.60 5.56 -8.79
C ASP A 42 -1.60 6.01 -9.87
N VAL A 43 -0.67 5.13 -10.26
CA VAL A 43 0.24 5.35 -11.39
C VAL A 43 -0.58 5.26 -12.68
N GLY A 44 -0.73 6.40 -13.36
CA GLY A 44 -1.46 6.49 -14.62
C GLY A 44 -0.65 6.02 -15.83
N SER A 45 -1.29 6.06 -17.01
CA SER A 45 -0.66 5.69 -18.29
C SER A 45 0.54 6.56 -18.68
N ASN A 46 0.66 7.76 -18.09
CA ASN A 46 1.82 8.63 -18.25
C ASN A 46 3.02 8.23 -17.34
N GLY A 47 2.91 7.11 -16.61
CA GLY A 47 3.93 6.61 -15.70
C GLY A 47 4.06 7.43 -14.41
N LYS A 48 3.13 8.34 -14.12
CA LYS A 48 3.16 9.21 -12.94
C LYS A 48 2.06 8.84 -11.97
N SER A 49 2.40 8.81 -10.68
CA SER A 49 1.42 8.78 -9.61
C SER A 49 0.69 10.12 -9.52
N LYS A 50 -0.65 10.09 -9.50
CA LYS A 50 -1.47 11.30 -9.30
C LYS A 50 -1.18 11.97 -7.95
N SER A 51 -0.91 11.15 -6.94
CA SER A 51 -0.66 11.58 -5.57
C SER A 51 0.81 11.81 -5.22
N GLY A 52 1.73 11.36 -6.07
CA GLY A 52 3.16 11.37 -5.80
C GLY A 52 3.68 10.20 -4.94
N PHE A 53 2.79 9.32 -4.46
CA PHE A 53 3.13 8.16 -3.60
C PHE A 53 2.78 6.80 -4.22
N GLY A 54 2.29 6.81 -5.45
CA GLY A 54 1.80 5.62 -6.13
C GLY A 54 2.87 4.58 -6.39
N HIS A 55 2.50 3.32 -6.15
CA HIS A 55 3.26 2.15 -6.55
C HIS A 55 2.63 1.52 -7.80
N PRO A 56 3.40 1.08 -8.80
CA PRO A 56 2.86 0.32 -9.93
C PRO A 56 2.26 -1.02 -9.46
N THR A 57 1.31 -1.56 -10.21
CA THR A 57 0.83 -2.93 -9.96
C THR A 57 1.93 -3.95 -10.25
N CYS A 58 2.02 -5.01 -9.43
CA CYS A 58 3.04 -6.05 -9.62
C CYS A 58 2.66 -7.14 -10.64
N GLY A 59 1.48 -7.03 -11.25
CA GLY A 59 1.06 -7.90 -12.37
C GLY A 59 0.26 -9.14 -11.99
N HIS A 60 0.03 -9.41 -10.70
CA HIS A 60 -0.85 -10.47 -10.23
C HIS A 60 -2.06 -9.89 -9.47
N LYS A 61 -2.58 -10.63 -8.48
CA LYS A 61 -3.80 -10.27 -7.73
C LYS A 61 -3.51 -9.46 -6.45
N GLU A 62 -2.29 -8.96 -6.28
CA GLU A 62 -1.88 -8.34 -5.02
C GLU A 62 -2.66 -7.06 -4.72
N ALA A 63 -3.04 -6.29 -5.75
CA ALA A 63 -3.87 -5.11 -5.57
C ALA A 63 -5.29 -5.45 -5.08
N ASP A 64 -5.87 -6.54 -5.61
CA ASP A 64 -7.17 -7.03 -5.15
C ASP A 64 -7.10 -7.52 -3.70
N VAL A 65 -6.05 -8.27 -3.36
CA VAL A 65 -5.80 -8.73 -2.00
C VAL A 65 -5.57 -7.54 -1.06
N ALA A 66 -4.79 -6.55 -1.47
CA ALA A 66 -4.53 -5.35 -0.69
C ALA A 66 -5.84 -4.63 -0.34
N LYS A 67 -6.74 -4.49 -1.31
CA LYS A 67 -8.07 -3.92 -1.10
C LYS A 67 -8.90 -4.75 -0.12
N GLN A 68 -8.88 -6.08 -0.27
CA GLN A 68 -9.61 -7.00 0.60
C GLN A 68 -9.18 -6.89 2.08
N ILE A 69 -7.89 -6.68 2.34
CA ILE A 69 -7.35 -6.62 3.71
C ILE A 69 -7.20 -5.20 4.26
N GLY A 70 -7.64 -4.19 3.50
CA GLY A 70 -7.48 -2.79 3.85
C GLY A 70 -6.04 -2.26 3.75
N ALA A 71 -5.14 -2.99 3.10
CA ALA A 71 -3.76 -2.58 2.84
C ALA A 71 -3.62 -1.63 1.64
N SER A 72 -4.70 -1.31 0.91
CA SER A 72 -4.68 -0.32 -0.17
C SER A 72 -5.50 0.94 0.14
N ALA A 73 -5.12 2.05 -0.47
CA ALA A 73 -5.86 3.31 -0.43
C ALA A 73 -6.09 3.90 -1.83
N ASP A 74 -7.27 4.49 -2.03
CA ASP A 74 -7.67 5.07 -3.31
C ASP A 74 -7.04 6.44 -3.58
N ASN A 75 -6.56 7.14 -2.53
CA ASN A 75 -5.95 8.46 -2.63
C ASN A 75 -4.89 8.64 -1.52
N ALA A 76 -3.78 9.31 -1.85
CA ALA A 76 -2.97 9.96 -0.83
C ALA A 76 -3.67 11.23 -0.34
N GLY A 77 -3.36 11.63 0.89
CA GLY A 77 -3.50 13.02 1.27
C GLY A 77 -2.83 13.25 2.61
N LYS A 78 -2.23 14.43 2.71
CA LYS A 78 -1.53 14.91 3.90
C LYS A 78 -2.48 15.76 4.73
#